data_AF-A0A519UEI9-F1
#
_entry.id   AF-A0A519UEI9-F1
#
_cell.length_a   1.000
_cell.length_b   1.000
_cell.length_c   1.000
_cell.angle_alpha   90.00
_cell.angle_beta   90.00
_cell.angle_gamma   90.00
#
_symmetry.space_group_name_H-M   'P 1'
#
loop_
_entity.id
_entity.type
_entity.pdbx_description
1 polymer ?
#
loop_
_entity_poly.entity_id
_entity_poly.type
_entity_poly.pdbx_seq_one_letter_code
_entity_poly.pdbx_strand_id
1 'polypeptide(L)' 'ISLSATPCYINGALQPRRVDLRPFALCGPSGIDIVPGGLTRVALREGSLVVNSSQGGGSKDTWVLGPENQ' A
#
# COMPACT_ATOMS: atom_id res chain seq x y z
N ILE A 1 14.10 -8.19 10.34
CA ILE A 1 13.39 -7.77 9.12
C ILE A 1 12.85 -6.36 9.34
N SER A 2 13.12 -5.40 8.46
CA SER A 2 12.54 -4.05 8.52
C SER A 2 11.61 -3.84 7.33
N LEU A 3 10.29 -3.81 7.58
CA LEU A 3 9.27 -3.52 6.56
C LEU A 3 9.15 -2.00 6.32
N SER A 4 8.90 -1.58 5.09
CA SER A 4 8.64 -0.15 4.83
C SER A 4 7.43 0.35 5.63
N ALA A 5 7.48 1.62 6.03
CA ALA A 5 6.38 2.29 6.73
C ALA A 5 5.94 3.53 5.97
N THR A 6 4.65 3.85 6.07
CA THR A 6 4.07 5.08 5.51
C THR A 6 3.41 5.90 6.63
N PRO A 7 3.31 7.24 6.47
CA PRO A 7 2.65 8.09 7.44
C PRO A 7 1.14 7.79 7.50
N CYS A 8 0.62 7.64 8.72
CA CYS A 8 -0.79 7.53 9.03
C CYS A 8 -1.18 8.61 10.03
N TYR A 9 -2.26 9.34 9.74
CA TYR A 9 -2.81 10.33 10.65
C TYR A 9 -3.70 9.62 11.67
N ILE A 10 -3.23 9.51 12.90
CA ILE A 10 -3.89 8.77 13.99
C ILE A 10 -3.79 9.63 15.25
N ASN A 11 -4.92 9.82 15.94
CA ASN A 11 -4.99 10.57 17.20
C ASN A 11 -4.36 11.97 17.13
N GLY A 12 -4.58 12.68 16.01
CA GLY A 12 -4.08 14.05 15.83
C GLY A 12 -2.62 14.17 15.40
N ALA A 13 -1.89 13.06 15.21
CA ALA A 13 -0.48 13.06 14.83
C ALA A 13 -0.19 12.15 13.63
N LEU A 14 0.86 12.47 12.87
CA LEU A 14 1.41 11.57 11.86
C LEU A 14 2.31 10.54 12.53
N GLN A 15 1.97 9.27 12.36
CA GLN A 15 2.72 8.15 12.92
C GLN A 15 3.07 7.14 11.82
N PRO A 16 4.28 6.52 11.84
CA PRO A 16 4.62 5.50 10.87
C PRO A 16 3.82 4.23 11.12
N ARG A 17 3.29 3.62 10.05
CA ARG A 17 2.67 2.29 10.08
C ARG A 17 3.20 1.42 8.96
N ARG A 18 3.38 0.14 9.27
CA ARG A 18 3.86 -0.85 8.31
C ARG A 18 2.82 -1.05 7.24
N VAL A 19 3.29 -1.20 6.01
CA VAL A 19 2.44 -1.41 4.85
C VAL A 19 2.87 -2.62 4.07
N ASP A 20 1.94 -3.16 3.30
CA ASP A 20 2.26 -3.95 2.13
C ASP A 20 1.53 -3.41 0.90
N LEU A 21 2.07 -3.72 -0.27
CA LEU A 21 1.53 -3.34 -1.56
C LEU A 21 1.20 -4.60 -2.35
N ARG A 22 -0.02 -4.67 -2.87
CA ARG A 22 -0.45 -5.73 -3.78
C ARG A 22 -0.72 -5.13 -5.17
N PRO A 23 0.25 -5.19 -6.09
CA PRO A 23 0.02 -4.86 -7.49
C PRO A 23 -0.80 -5.96 -8.18
N PHE A 24 -1.36 -5.64 -9.34
CA PHE A 24 -2.11 -6.59 -10.16
C PHE A 24 -1.46 -6.72 -11.54
N ALA A 25 -1.11 -7.96 -11.89
CA ALA A 25 -0.65 -8.33 -13.21
C ALA A 25 -1.84 -8.88 -14.02
N LEU A 26 -2.06 -8.34 -15.21
CA LEU A 26 -3.08 -8.78 -16.16
C LEU A 26 -2.39 -9.58 -17.26
N CYS A 27 -2.83 -10.83 -17.46
CA CYS A 27 -2.30 -11.71 -18.49
C CYS A 27 -3.31 -11.81 -19.64
N GLY A 28 -2.87 -11.55 -20.86
CA GLY A 28 -3.70 -11.64 -22.06
C GLY A 28 -2.92 -12.12 -23.28
N PRO A 29 -3.57 -12.21 -24.45
CA PRO A 29 -2.94 -12.70 -25.69
C PRO A 29 -1.68 -11.94 -26.10
N SER A 30 -1.56 -10.68 -25.70
CA SER A 30 -0.45 -9.79 -26.03
C SER A 30 0.69 -9.79 -25.00
N GLY A 31 0.57 -10.54 -23.90
CA GLY A 31 1.57 -10.62 -22.84
C GLY A 31 1.02 -10.34 -21.44
N ILE A 32 1.92 -9.93 -20.54
CA ILE A 32 1.60 -9.59 -19.15
C ILE A 32 1.83 -8.10 -18.95
N ASP A 33 0.81 -7.39 -18.49
CA ASP A 33 0.86 -5.97 -18.15
C ASP A 33 0.63 -5.76 -16.65
N ILE A 34 1.31 -4.79 -16.05
CA ILE A 34 1.09 -4.38 -14.66
C ILE A 34 0.26 -3.10 -14.65
N VAL A 35 -0.83 -3.10 -13.88
CA VAL A 35 -1.65 -1.89 -13.70
C VAL A 35 -0.84 -0.85 -12.92
N PRO A 36 -0.83 0.44 -13.34
CA PRO A 36 -0.15 1.51 -12.61
C PRO A 36 -0.92 1.86 -11.33
N GLY A 37 -0.80 0.99 -10.32
CA GLY A 37 -1.49 1.08 -9.04
C GLY A 37 -1.44 -0.24 -8.28
N GLY A 38 -2.30 -0.35 -7.27
CA GLY A 38 -2.42 -1.55 -6.46
C GLY A 38 -3.25 -1.31 -5.21
N LEU A 39 -3.43 -2.36 -4.43
CA LEU A 39 -4.01 -2.26 -3.09
C LEU A 39 -2.88 -2.07 -2.08
N THR A 40 -2.81 -0.92 -1.42
CA THR A 40 -1.96 -0.78 -0.23
C THR A 40 -2.76 -1.16 0.99
N ARG A 41 -2.21 -2.06 1.83
CA ARG A 41 -2.77 -2.36 3.15
C ARG A 41 -1.84 -1.85 4.23
N VAL A 42 -2.42 -1.50 5.36
CA VAL A 42 -1.73 -0.81 6.46
C VAL A 42 -2.06 -1.51 7.77
N ALA A 43 -1.03 -1.80 8.57
CA ALA A 43 -1.21 -2.27 9.92
C ALA A 43 -1.44 -1.06 10.83
N LEU A 44 -2.70 -0.75 11.19
CA LEU A 44 -3.02 0.49 11.93
C LEU A 44 -2.61 0.43 13.41
N ARG A 45 -2.51 -0.77 13.98
CA ARG A 45 -1.99 -0.97 15.33
C ARG A 45 -0.47 -0.72 15.36
N GLU A 46 -0.04 0.13 16.29
CA GLU A 46 1.38 0.43 16.48
C GLU A 46 2.22 -0.84 16.69
N GLY A 47 3.37 -0.90 16.02
CA GLY A 47 4.28 -2.06 16.05
C GLY A 47 3.78 -3.32 15.34
N SER A 48 2.52 -3.37 14.90
CA SER A 48 1.94 -4.53 14.25
C SER A 48 2.46 -4.72 12.81
N LEU A 49 2.57 -5.97 12.40
CA LEU A 49 2.76 -6.37 10.99
C LEU A 49 1.47 -6.90 10.35
N VAL A 50 0.39 -6.98 11.13
CA VAL A 50 -0.90 -7.51 10.66
C VAL A 50 -1.64 -6.42 9.91
N VAL A 51 -1.76 -6.60 8.59
CA VAL A 51 -2.48 -5.68 7.69
C VAL A 51 -3.87 -6.18 7.29
N ASN A 52 -4.31 -7.35 7.78
CA ASN A 52 -5.64 -7.86 7.45
C ASN A 52 -6.73 -7.00 8.12
N SER A 53 -7.70 -6.57 7.32
CA SER A 53 -8.91 -5.87 7.73
C SER A 53 -9.63 -6.50 8.93
N SER A 54 -9.69 -7.84 9.02
CA SER A 54 -10.37 -8.53 10.14
C SER A 54 -9.70 -8.32 11.50
N GLN A 55 -8.47 -7.79 11.52
CA GLN A 55 -7.69 -7.55 12.74
C GLN A 55 -7.22 -6.08 12.83
N GLY A 56 -8.00 -5.16 12.27
CA GLY A 56 -7.71 -3.72 12.34
C GLY A 56 -6.70 -3.23 11.30
N GLY A 57 -6.56 -3.96 10.18
CA GLY A 57 -5.87 -3.46 9.00
C GLY A 57 -6.70 -2.42 8.25
N GLY A 58 -6.04 -1.40 7.72
CA GLY A 58 -6.64 -0.38 6.84
C GLY A 58 -6.14 -0.52 5.41
N SER A 59 -6.67 0.31 4.50
CA SER A 59 -6.15 0.48 3.14
C SER A 59 -5.75 1.92 2.87
N LYS A 60 -4.92 2.10 1.84
CA LYS A 60 -4.57 3.41 1.27
C LYS A 60 -4.61 3.32 -0.25
N ASP A 61 -4.86 4.45 -0.89
CA ASP A 61 -4.65 4.58 -2.33
C ASP A 61 -3.16 4.47 -2.66
N THR A 62 -2.84 3.80 -3.77
CA THR A 62 -1.50 3.74 -4.33
C THR A 62 -1.43 4.65 -5.53
N TRP A 63 -0.63 5.71 -5.44
CA TRP A 63 -0.39 6.59 -6.58
C TRP A 63 0.89 6.18 -7.29
N VAL A 64 0.78 5.81 -8.56
CA VAL A 64 1.91 5.66 -9.47
C VAL A 64 1.94 6.92 -10.33
N LEU A 65 3.01 7.70 -10.19
CA LEU A 65 3.16 8.94 -10.93
C LEU A 65 3.36 8.62 -12.42
N GLY A 66 2.66 9.36 -13.28
CA GLY A 66 2.90 9.32 -14.71
C GLY A 66 4.26 9.92 -15.06
N PRO A 67 4.71 9.77 -16.32
CA PRO A 67 5.90 10.48 -16.79
C PRO A 67 5.73 11.98 -16.54
N GLU A 68 6.80 12.65 -16.08
CA GLU A 68 6.83 14.11 -16.06
C GLU A 68 6.59 14.61 -17.48
N ASN A 69 5.53 15.41 -17.67
CA ASN A 69 5.39 16.18 -18.89
C ASN A 69 6.58 17.14 -18.92
N GLN A 70 7.53 16.91 -19.85
CA GLN A 70 8.58 17.88 -20.16
C GLN A 70 7.99 19.16 -20.74
#